data_AF-A0A946SFS1-F1
#
_entry.id   AF-A0A946SFS1-F1
#
_cell.length_a   1.000
_cell.length_b   1.000
_cell.length_c   1.000
_cell.angle_alpha   90.00
_cell.angle_beta   90.00
_cell.angle_gamma   90.00
#
_symmetry.space_group_name_H-M   'P 1'
#
loop_
_entity.id
_entity.type
_entity.pdbx_description
1 polymer ?
#
loop_
_entity_poly.entity_id
_entity_poly.type
_entity_poly.pdbx_seq_one_letter_code
_entity_poly.pdbx_strand_id
1 'polypeptide(L)'
;MLLTANKLNLVAFIALPITASFCSLFAIEVDLKAVATIFIINLIPIAISSLCTYFLIKKANSKLSIKVSLLNPLGLSFSSSLWYLMRVFNPVSGSPGIEYLALPQMLLVGAIIFSILSIFLVLILEKKS
;
A
#
# COMPACT_ATOMS: atom_id res chain seq x y z
N MET A 1 7.28 -8.47 20.27
CA MET A 1 7.14 -7.36 19.29
C MET A 1 7.05 -7.85 17.85
N LEU A 2 7.88 -8.82 17.44
CA LEU A 2 7.86 -9.42 16.10
C LEU A 2 6.48 -9.98 15.68
N LEU A 3 5.83 -10.72 16.57
CA LEU A 3 4.48 -11.27 16.33
C LEU A 3 3.45 -10.16 16.05
N THR A 4 3.51 -9.06 16.80
CA THR A 4 2.66 -7.88 16.62
C THR A 4 2.94 -7.19 15.28
N ALA A 5 4.21 -7.07 14.88
CA ALA A 5 4.59 -6.48 13.60
C ALA A 5 4.14 -7.32 12.41
N ASN A 6 4.29 -8.64 12.46
CA ASN A 6 3.79 -9.54 11.41
C ASN A 6 2.25 -9.48 11.30
N LYS A 7 1.53 -9.41 12.42
CA LYS A 7 0.09 -9.17 12.42
C LYS A 7 -0.27 -7.84 11.75
N LEU A 8 0.43 -6.76 12.07
CA LEU A 8 0.20 -5.45 11.44
C LEU A 8 0.49 -5.46 9.94
N ASN A 9 1.55 -6.15 9.50
CA ASN A 9 1.84 -6.31 8.07
C ASN A 9 0.71 -7.07 7.35
N LEU A 10 0.18 -8.14 7.95
CA LEU A 10 -0.96 -8.87 7.40
C LEU A 10 -2.23 -8.02 7.37
N VAL A 11 -2.48 -7.23 8.42
CA VAL A 11 -3.60 -6.28 8.44
C VAL A 11 -3.45 -5.26 7.31
N ALA A 12 -2.27 -4.69 7.10
CA ALA A 12 -2.03 -3.75 6.00
C ALA A 12 -2.24 -4.43 4.62
N PHE A 13 -1.80 -5.68 4.47
CA PHE A 13 -1.98 -6.48 3.27
C PHE A 13 -3.46 -6.65 2.88
N ILE A 14 -4.30 -6.95 3.87
CA ILE A 14 -5.74 -7.18 3.65
C ILE A 14 -6.49 -5.84 3.55
N ALA A 15 -6.15 -4.86 4.38
CA ALA A 15 -6.87 -3.61 4.47
C ALA A 15 -6.76 -2.78 3.18
N LEU A 16 -5.58 -2.72 2.54
CA LEU A 16 -5.40 -1.90 1.33
C LEU A 16 -6.40 -2.21 0.22
N PRO A 17 -6.48 -3.46 -0.30
CA PRO A 17 -7.38 -3.76 -1.41
C PRO A 17 -8.85 -3.61 -1.01
N ILE A 18 -9.21 -3.90 0.26
CA ILE A 18 -10.58 -3.71 0.76
C ILE A 18 -10.94 -2.23 0.80
N THR A 19 -10.11 -1.39 1.43
CA THR A 19 -10.36 0.04 1.58
C THR A 19 -10.34 0.72 0.21
N ALA A 20 -9.41 0.38 -0.67
CA ALA A 20 -9.37 0.86 -2.05
C ALA A 20 -10.67 0.55 -2.80
N SER A 21 -11.14 -0.70 -2.71
CA SER A 21 -12.38 -1.14 -3.35
C SER A 21 -13.60 -0.41 -2.77
N PHE A 22 -13.67 -0.25 -1.45
CA PHE A 22 -14.76 0.46 -0.79
C PHE A 22 -14.76 1.96 -1.13
N CYS A 23 -13.59 2.61 -1.10
CA CYS A 23 -13.46 4.01 -1.50
C CYS A 23 -13.80 4.23 -2.97
N SER A 24 -13.48 3.26 -3.84
CA SER A 24 -13.83 3.36 -5.26
C SER A 24 -15.33 3.46 -5.49
N LEU A 25 -16.18 2.81 -4.68
CA LEU A 25 -17.64 2.89 -4.79
C LEU A 25 -18.19 4.32 -4.70
N PHE A 26 -17.44 5.26 -4.11
CA PHE A 26 -17.83 6.68 -4.04
C PHE A 26 -17.33 7.49 -5.24
N ALA A 27 -16.37 6.97 -5.99
CA ALA A 27 -15.74 7.64 -7.12
C ALA A 27 -16.22 7.13 -8.48
N ILE A 28 -16.69 5.88 -8.56
CA ILE A 28 -17.20 5.25 -9.78
C ILE A 28 -18.68 4.89 -9.60
N GLU A 29 -19.44 4.85 -10.70
CA GLU A 29 -20.76 4.20 -10.69
C GLU A 29 -20.61 2.76 -10.18
N VAL A 30 -21.65 2.23 -9.53
CA VAL A 30 -21.64 0.93 -8.82
C VAL A 30 -21.55 -0.24 -9.81
N ASP A 31 -20.41 -0.37 -10.47
CA ASP A 31 -20.04 -1.51 -11.31
C ASP A 31 -19.18 -2.47 -10.48
N LEU A 32 -19.80 -3.57 -10.07
CA LEU A 32 -19.14 -4.62 -9.28
C LEU A 32 -17.94 -5.24 -9.99
N LYS A 33 -17.92 -5.28 -11.33
CA LYS A 33 -16.76 -5.78 -12.09
C LYS A 33 -15.58 -4.83 -11.95
N ALA A 34 -15.84 -3.54 -12.01
CA ALA A 34 -14.82 -2.51 -11.83
C ALA A 34 -14.25 -2.51 -10.41
N VAL A 35 -15.10 -2.63 -9.39
CA VAL A 35 -14.69 -2.76 -7.98
C VAL A 35 -13.84 -4.02 -7.76
N ALA A 36 -14.25 -5.16 -8.31
CA ALA A 36 -13.48 -6.40 -8.21
C ALA A 36 -12.12 -6.29 -8.92
N THR A 37 -12.07 -5.59 -10.05
CA THR A 37 -10.84 -5.31 -10.78
C THR A 37 -9.89 -4.46 -9.93
N ILE A 38 -10.40 -3.42 -9.29
CA ILE A 38 -9.64 -2.59 -8.35
C ILE A 38 -9.08 -3.44 -7.21
N PHE A 39 -9.88 -4.31 -6.59
CA PHE A 39 -9.41 -5.22 -5.54
C PHE A 39 -8.22 -6.07 -6.00
N ILE A 40 -8.39 -6.78 -7.13
CA ILE A 40 -7.38 -7.71 -7.66
C ILE A 40 -6.09 -6.98 -8.03
N ILE A 41 -6.21 -5.85 -8.71
CA ILE A 41 -5.02 -5.14 -9.17
C ILE A 41 -4.25 -4.51 -7.99
N ASN A 42 -4.96 -4.08 -6.93
CA ASN A 42 -4.34 -3.57 -5.71
C ASN A 42 -3.61 -4.66 -4.89
N LEU A 43 -3.93 -5.96 -5.09
CA LEU A 43 -3.23 -7.05 -4.41
C LEU A 43 -1.75 -7.16 -4.79
N ILE A 44 -1.39 -6.84 -6.04
CA ILE A 44 -0.01 -6.96 -6.53
C ILE A 44 0.94 -5.98 -5.80
N PRO A 45 0.71 -4.65 -5.82
CA PRO A 45 1.62 -3.70 -5.17
C PRO A 45 1.68 -3.87 -3.65
N ILE A 46 0.55 -4.22 -3.00
CA ILE A 46 0.56 -4.50 -1.57
C ILE A 46 1.28 -5.82 -1.24
N ALA A 47 1.16 -6.86 -2.08
CA ALA A 47 1.93 -8.09 -1.90
C ALA A 47 3.44 -7.82 -1.93
N ILE A 48 3.91 -7.01 -2.88
CA ILE A 48 5.32 -6.61 -2.98
C ILE A 48 5.76 -5.89 -1.69
N SER A 49 4.98 -4.90 -1.25
CA SER A 49 5.29 -4.10 -0.06
C SER A 49 5.28 -4.94 1.22
N SER A 50 4.28 -5.81 1.38
CA SER A 50 4.16 -6.70 2.53
C SER A 50 5.23 -7.79 2.55
N LEU A 51 5.61 -8.33 1.39
CA LEU A 51 6.70 -9.30 1.29
C LEU A 51 8.04 -8.67 1.63
N CYS A 52 8.33 -7.47 1.09
CA CYS A 52 9.52 -6.70 1.47
C CYS A 52 9.57 -6.46 2.98
N THR A 53 8.45 -6.01 3.55
CA THR A 53 8.31 -5.73 4.98
C THR A 53 8.52 -6.97 5.84
N TYR A 54 8.01 -8.12 5.41
CA TYR A 54 8.23 -9.39 6.10
C TYR A 54 9.72 -9.74 6.19
N PHE A 55 10.47 -9.57 5.10
CA PHE A 55 11.91 -9.82 5.09
C PHE A 55 12.68 -8.80 5.95
N LEU A 56 12.27 -7.53 5.92
CA LEU A 56 12.89 -6.48 6.75
C LEU A 56 12.64 -6.71 8.24
N ILE A 57 11.42 -7.04 8.64
CA ILE A 57 11.07 -7.35 10.03
C ILE A 57 11.89 -8.54 10.55
N LYS A 58 12.14 -9.56 9.72
CA LYS A 58 12.99 -10.71 10.09
C LYS A 58 14.46 -10.35 10.31
N LYS A 59 14.97 -9.31 9.64
CA LYS A 59 16.36 -8.85 9.76
C LYS A 59 16.58 -7.76 10.81
N ALA A 60 15.50 -7.12 11.26
CA ALA A 60 15.57 -6.01 12.19
C ALA A 60 15.85 -6.46 13.64
N ASN A 61 16.89 -5.90 14.27
CA ASN A 61 17.23 -6.17 15.66
C ASN A 61 16.68 -5.08 16.61
N SER A 62 16.41 -3.88 16.09
CA SER A 62 15.90 -2.76 16.90
C SER A 62 14.38 -2.56 16.78
N LYS A 63 13.78 -1.98 17.83
CA LYS A 63 12.35 -1.62 17.79
C LYS A 63 12.03 -0.59 16.71
N LEU A 64 12.97 0.31 16.43
CA LEU A 64 12.81 1.37 15.46
C LEU A 64 12.83 0.83 14.03
N SER A 65 13.75 -0.09 13.73
CA SER A 65 13.83 -0.78 12.43
C SER A 65 12.56 -1.55 12.10
N ILE A 66 11.95 -2.20 13.10
CA ILE A 66 10.66 -2.87 12.93
C ILE A 66 9.55 -1.87 12.57
N LYS A 67 9.49 -0.71 13.23
CA LYS A 67 8.50 0.34 12.91
C LYS A 67 8.71 0.90 11.50
N VAL A 68 9.96 1.17 11.11
CA VAL A 68 10.29 1.67 9.77
C VAL A 68 9.96 0.66 8.69
N SER A 69 10.12 -0.63 8.95
CA SER A 69 9.71 -1.68 8.02
C SER A 69 8.20 -1.62 7.75
N LEU A 70 7.39 -1.39 8.78
CA LEU A 70 5.92 -1.29 8.65
C LEU A 70 5.46 -0.05 7.88
N LEU A 71 6.27 1.01 7.79
CA LEU A 71 5.91 2.21 7.03
C LEU A 71 5.75 1.93 5.53
N ASN A 72 6.36 0.86 5.00
CA ASN A 72 6.23 0.52 3.59
C ASN A 72 4.78 0.17 3.20
N PRO A 73 4.17 -0.91 3.70
CA PRO A 73 2.82 -1.29 3.35
C PRO A 73 1.80 -0.26 3.87
N LEU A 74 2.03 0.34 5.05
CA LEU A 74 1.14 1.35 5.60
C LEU A 74 1.14 2.65 4.77
N GLY A 75 2.32 3.11 4.36
CA GLY A 75 2.48 4.30 3.52
C GLY A 75 1.84 4.11 2.15
N LEU A 76 1.98 2.91 1.57
CA LEU A 76 1.29 2.55 0.34
C LEU A 76 -0.24 2.56 0.51
N SER A 77 -0.77 1.92 1.56
CA SER A 77 -2.22 1.89 1.85
C SER A 77 -2.80 3.27 2.08
N PHE A 78 -2.06 4.12 2.78
CA PHE A 78 -2.49 5.49 3.04
C PHE A 78 -2.54 6.28 1.74
N SER A 79 -1.50 6.18 0.91
CA SER A 79 -1.41 6.90 -0.36
C SER A 79 -2.50 6.47 -1.35
N SER A 80 -2.81 5.16 -1.42
CA SER A 80 -3.88 4.64 -2.27
C SER A 80 -5.26 5.16 -1.84
N SER A 81 -5.55 5.08 -0.54
CA SER A 81 -6.83 5.50 0.02
C SER A 81 -7.03 7.00 -0.14
N LEU A 82 -5.99 7.80 0.10
CA LEU A 82 -6.02 9.25 -0.08
C LEU A 82 -6.31 9.62 -1.53
N TRP A 83 -5.70 8.92 -2.49
CA TRP A 83 -5.95 9.17 -3.91
C TRP A 83 -7.40 8.92 -4.29
N TYR A 84 -8.00 7.81 -3.87
CA TYR A 84 -9.41 7.52 -4.14
C TYR A 84 -10.33 8.59 -3.54
N LEU A 85 -10.07 9.02 -2.31
CA LEU A 85 -10.82 10.11 -1.68
C LEU A 85 -10.66 11.43 -2.45
N MET A 86 -9.46 11.76 -2.93
CA MET A 86 -9.24 12.98 -3.73
C MET A 86 -10.02 12.96 -5.05
N ARG A 87 -10.25 11.79 -5.65
CA ARG A 87 -11.05 11.66 -6.88
C ARG A 87 -12.54 11.89 -6.66
N VAL A 88 -13.04 11.63 -5.45
CA VAL A 88 -14.42 11.99 -5.09
C VAL A 88 -14.60 13.52 -5.12
N PHE A 89 -13.62 14.28 -4.63
CA PHE A 89 -13.69 15.74 -4.61
C PHE A 89 -13.27 16.40 -5.94
N ASN A 90 -12.36 15.78 -6.69
CA ASN A 90 -11.85 16.27 -7.97
C ASN A 90 -11.97 15.18 -9.06
N PRO A 91 -13.19 14.91 -9.54
CA PRO A 91 -13.42 13.93 -10.61
C PRO A 91 -12.80 14.43 -11.92
N VAL A 92 -12.19 13.53 -12.71
CA VAL A 92 -11.66 13.89 -14.05
C VAL A 92 -12.70 13.53 -15.10
N SER A 93 -13.43 14.55 -15.56
CA SER A 93 -14.46 14.42 -16.59
C SER A 93 -13.91 14.12 -17.99
N GLY A 94 -12.64 14.45 -18.27
CA GLY A 94 -12.03 14.32 -19.59
C GLY A 94 -11.39 12.96 -19.92
N SER A 95 -11.41 11.99 -18.99
CA SER A 95 -10.80 10.67 -19.21
C SER A 95 -11.48 9.58 -18.37
N PRO A 96 -12.68 9.13 -18.79
CA PRO A 96 -13.40 8.04 -18.14
C PRO A 96 -12.52 6.79 -18.08
N GLY A 97 -12.28 6.27 -16.87
CA GLY A 97 -11.53 5.03 -16.67
C GLY A 97 -10.07 5.16 -16.22
N ILE A 98 -9.57 6.40 -16.04
CA ILE A 98 -8.31 6.64 -15.33
C ILE A 98 -8.34 6.07 -13.90
N GLU A 99 -9.51 6.01 -13.25
CA GLU A 99 -9.65 5.40 -11.91
C GLU A 99 -9.28 3.91 -11.88
N TYR A 100 -9.41 3.20 -13.00
CA TYR A 100 -9.19 1.75 -13.06
C TYR A 100 -7.76 1.36 -13.41
N LEU A 101 -7.05 2.19 -14.17
CA LEU A 101 -5.75 1.83 -14.77
C LEU A 101 -4.58 2.63 -14.19
N ALA A 102 -4.75 3.94 -13.95
CA ALA A 102 -3.64 4.79 -13.55
C ALA A 102 -3.22 4.55 -12.09
N LEU A 103 -4.19 4.38 -11.18
CA LEU A 103 -3.89 4.16 -9.77
C LEU A 103 -3.11 2.86 -9.53
N PRO A 104 -3.50 1.70 -10.09
CA PRO A 104 -2.66 0.50 -10.05
C PRO A 104 -1.19 0.70 -10.38
N GLN A 105 -0.92 1.41 -11.46
CA GLN A 105 0.44 1.65 -11.95
C GLN A 105 1.19 2.57 -10.99
N MET A 106 0.53 3.62 -10.50
CA MET A 106 1.08 4.51 -9.48
C MET A 106 1.34 3.78 -8.15
N LEU A 107 0.51 2.82 -7.76
CA LEU A 107 0.73 2.00 -6.57
C LEU A 107 1.87 1.01 -6.75
N LEU A 108 2.07 0.48 -7.95
CA LEU A 108 3.24 -0.34 -8.23
C LEU A 108 4.53 0.49 -8.09
N VAL A 109 4.55 1.70 -8.65
CA VAL A 109 5.67 2.65 -8.46
C VAL A 109 5.85 2.99 -6.99
N GLY A 110 4.76 3.29 -6.28
CA GLY A 110 4.76 3.56 -4.84
C GLY A 110 5.34 2.40 -4.04
N ALA A 111 4.90 1.17 -4.32
CA ALA A 111 5.38 -0.05 -3.66
C ALA A 111 6.91 -0.21 -3.81
N ILE A 112 7.44 0.10 -4.99
CA ILE A 112 8.89 0.06 -5.25
C ILE A 112 9.61 1.14 -4.44
N ILE A 113 9.12 2.39 -4.50
CA ILE A 113 9.73 3.53 -3.80
C ILE A 113 9.73 3.30 -2.29
N PHE A 114 8.58 2.97 -1.70
CA PHE A 114 8.46 2.71 -0.26
C PHE A 114 9.30 1.51 0.17
N SER A 115 9.37 0.44 -0.64
CA SER A 115 10.25 -0.70 -0.38
C SER A 115 11.72 -0.30 -0.36
N ILE A 116 12.19 0.45 -1.36
CA ILE A 116 13.58 0.92 -1.43
C ILE A 116 13.90 1.81 -0.23
N LEU A 117 13.05 2.78 0.09
CA LEU A 117 13.23 3.68 1.22
C LEU A 117 13.29 2.92 2.55
N SER A 118 12.37 1.97 2.79
CA SER A 118 12.38 1.16 4.00
C SER A 118 13.63 0.27 4.09
N ILE A 119 14.11 -0.29 2.97
CA ILE A 119 15.38 -1.04 2.95
C ILE A 119 16.53 -0.14 3.39
N PHE A 120 16.70 1.03 2.77
CA PHE A 120 17.78 1.95 3.11
C PHE A 120 17.72 2.40 4.57
N LEU A 121 16.54 2.80 5.04
CA LEU A 121 16.36 3.27 6.42
C LEU A 121 16.64 2.16 7.43
N VAL A 122 16.15 0.94 7.20
CA VAL A 122 16.43 -0.20 8.09
C VAL A 122 17.94 -0.49 8.12
N LEU A 123 18.63 -0.52 6.97
CA LEU A 123 20.07 -0.74 6.93
C LEU A 123 20.86 0.34 7.70
N ILE A 124 20.47 1.62 7.58
CA ILE A 124 21.10 2.72 8.32
C ILE A 124 20.87 2.55 9.82
N LEU A 125 19.67 2.17 10.24
CA LEU A 125 19.32 2.00 11.64
C LEU A 125 20.04 0.82 12.28
N GLU A 126 20.12 -0.31 11.58
CA GLU A 126 20.84 -1.50 12.06
C GLU A 126 22.35 -1.26 12.14
N LYS A 127 22.94 -0.43 11.28
CA LYS A 127 24.36 -0.06 11.37
C LYS A 127 24.69 0.81 12.60
N LYS A 128 23.70 1.54 13.12
CA LYS A 128 23.86 2.46 14.26
C LYS A 128 23.53 1.81 15.61
N SER A 129 22.99 0.59 15.59
CA SER A 129 22.50 -0.12 16.77
C SER A 129 23.54 -1.11 17.30
#